data_AF-A0A7X8G6Q3-F1
#
_entry.id   AF-A0A7X8G6Q3-F1
#
_cell.length_a   1.000
_cell.length_b   1.000
_cell.length_c   1.000
_cell.angle_alpha   90.00
_cell.angle_beta   90.00
_cell.angle_gamma   90.00
#
_symmetry.space_group_name_H-M   'P 1'
#
loop_
_entity.id
_entity.type
_entity.pdbx_description
1 polymer ?
#
loop_
_entity_poly.entity_id
_entity_poly.type
_entity_poly.pdbx_seq_one_letter_code
_entity_poly.pdbx_strand_id
1 'polypeptide(L)'
;MHIKERDISLFLDNALEPEKRDKLKEHFSVCKICKAKLEEWRSLYSSLNNIEYDNELAGLERKVMYKIKTARSVQRRRQIITIPSVVCFLLVVFMLSLFAEPLFNVISIGYKEYMGFMLDGGLEIMNEFKWKAIDIIEMLETMKFTGIFACMILIVNGIYFTVKSRKIAHKV
;
A
#
# COMPACT_ATOMS: atom_id res chain seq x y z
N MET A 1 50.06 69.90 7.11
CA MET A 1 49.64 68.71 6.34
C MET A 1 48.51 68.04 7.10
N HIS A 2 47.34 67.88 6.49
CA HIS A 2 46.18 67.25 7.14
C HIS A 2 46.16 65.73 6.90
N ILE A 3 45.57 64.99 7.83
CA ILE A 3 45.42 63.54 7.76
C ILE A 3 44.29 63.19 6.78
N LYS A 4 44.48 62.13 5.98
CA LYS A 4 43.44 61.61 5.08
C LYS A 4 42.38 60.83 5.87
N GLU A 5 41.14 60.87 5.42
CA GLU A 5 40.02 60.21 6.10
C GLU A 5 40.22 58.68 6.25
N ARG A 6 40.87 58.04 5.28
CA ARG A 6 41.26 56.62 5.38
C ARG A 6 42.11 56.33 6.62
N ASP A 7 43.05 57.21 6.95
CA ASP A 7 43.96 57.00 8.09
C ASP A 7 43.24 57.25 9.43
N ILE A 8 42.19 58.10 9.44
CA ILE A 8 41.32 58.31 10.60
C ILE A 8 40.48 57.04 10.87
N SER A 9 39.92 56.42 9.83
CA SER A 9 39.20 55.13 9.95
C SER A 9 40.11 54.04 10.48
N LEU A 10 41.30 53.86 9.89
CA LEU A 10 42.27 52.87 10.33
C LEU A 10 42.73 53.10 11.78
N PHE A 11 42.82 54.36 12.22
CA PHE A 11 43.11 54.72 13.60
C PHE A 11 41.97 54.31 14.56
N LEU A 12 40.71 54.46 14.16
CA LEU A 12 39.55 54.04 14.95
C LEU A 12 39.39 52.52 15.01
N ASP A 13 39.68 51.82 13.92
CA ASP A 13 39.62 50.35 13.82
C ASP A 13 40.83 49.65 14.48
N ASN A 14 41.76 50.40 15.09
CA ASN A 14 43.04 49.90 15.63
C ASN A 14 43.89 49.10 14.61
N ALA A 15 43.73 49.40 13.31
CA ALA A 15 44.38 48.68 12.20
C ALA A 15 45.71 49.31 11.75
N LEU A 16 46.23 50.28 12.49
CA LEU A 16 47.50 50.96 12.19
C LEU A 16 48.67 50.33 12.94
N GLU A 17 49.84 50.35 12.30
CA GLU A 17 51.11 50.04 12.96
C GLU A 17 51.33 50.97 14.18
N PRO A 18 51.93 50.47 15.28
CA PRO A 18 52.10 51.24 16.52
C PRO A 18 52.76 52.59 16.31
N GLU A 19 53.83 52.64 15.50
CA GLU A 19 54.58 53.87 15.22
C GLU A 19 53.76 54.93 14.48
N LYS A 20 52.90 54.51 13.54
CA LYS A 20 52.02 55.45 12.80
C LYS A 20 50.88 55.92 13.69
N ARG A 21 50.37 55.05 14.57
CA ARG A 21 49.32 55.38 15.53
C ARG A 21 49.77 56.49 16.49
N ASP A 22 50.99 56.40 17.01
CA ASP A 22 51.53 57.42 17.92
C ASP A 22 51.73 58.76 17.23
N LYS A 23 52.27 58.76 15.99
CA LYS A 23 52.39 59.99 15.16
C LYS A 23 51.04 60.65 14.90
N LEU A 24 49.99 59.86 14.63
CA LEU A 24 48.63 60.40 14.43
C LEU A 24 48.03 60.93 15.73
N LYS A 25 48.27 60.24 16.86
CA LYS A 25 47.83 60.69 18.18
C LYS A 25 48.45 62.03 18.55
N GLU A 26 49.74 62.22 18.26
CA GLU A 26 50.41 63.51 18.40
C GLU A 26 49.82 64.55 17.44
N HIS A 27 49.57 64.20 16.18
CA HIS A 27 48.96 65.14 15.23
C HIS A 27 47.56 65.60 15.66
N PHE A 28 46.74 64.72 16.25
CA PHE A 28 45.42 65.08 16.77
C PHE A 28 45.48 65.99 18.00
N SER A 29 46.58 66.01 18.75
CA SER A 29 46.74 66.93 19.89
C SER A 29 47.04 68.36 19.42
N VAL A 30 47.70 68.52 18.26
CA VAL A 30 48.13 69.81 17.72
C VAL A 30 47.15 70.38 16.69
N CYS A 31 46.57 69.55 15.81
CA CYS A 31 45.72 70.00 14.72
C CYS A 31 44.23 69.97 15.10
N LYS A 32 43.65 71.14 15.38
CA LYS A 32 42.22 71.29 15.72
C LYS A 32 41.27 70.76 14.65
N ILE A 33 41.63 70.93 13.36
CA ILE A 33 40.80 70.48 12.22
C ILE A 33 40.73 68.94 12.19
N CYS A 34 41.89 68.28 12.29
CA CYS A 34 41.95 66.82 12.30
C CYS A 34 41.29 66.23 13.56
N LYS A 35 41.38 66.93 14.70
CA LYS A 35 40.70 66.56 15.94
C LYS A 35 39.17 66.63 15.80
N ALA A 36 38.65 67.71 15.23
CA ALA A 36 37.21 67.86 15.01
C ALA A 36 36.67 66.76 14.08
N LYS A 37 37.38 66.45 12.99
CA LYS A 37 37.05 65.30 12.13
C LYS A 37 37.05 63.98 12.90
N LEU A 38 38.05 63.73 13.74
CA LEU A 38 38.11 62.50 14.55
C LEU A 38 36.90 62.36 15.49
N GLU A 39 36.45 63.45 16.10
CA GLU A 39 35.26 63.46 16.96
C GLU A 39 33.97 63.18 16.19
N GLU A 40 33.83 63.73 14.98
CA GLU A 40 32.72 63.45 14.06
C GLU A 40 32.67 61.96 13.70
N TRP A 41 33.80 61.37 13.30
CA TRP A 41 33.90 59.94 13.01
C TRP A 41 33.58 59.07 14.23
N ARG A 42 34.01 59.46 15.44
CA ARG A 42 33.65 58.76 16.68
C ARG A 42 32.15 58.79 16.96
N SER A 43 31.49 59.93 16.70
CA SER A 43 30.04 60.05 16.87
C SER A 43 29.28 59.14 15.90
N LEU A 44 29.74 59.04 14.64
CA LEU A 44 29.16 58.12 13.66
C LEU A 44 29.34 56.65 14.07
N TYR A 45 30.54 56.24 14.50
CA TYR A 45 30.78 54.89 15.00
C TYR A 45 29.95 54.55 16.24
N SER A 46 29.77 55.51 17.16
CA SER A 46 28.90 55.33 18.32
C SER A 46 27.44 55.13 17.90
N SER A 47 27.00 55.83 16.85
CA SER A 47 25.63 55.70 16.32
C SER A 47 25.43 54.34 15.65
N LEU A 48 26.44 53.84 14.93
CA LEU A 48 26.44 52.50 14.33
C LEU A 48 26.44 51.39 15.39
N ASN A 49 27.19 51.54 16.49
CA ASN A 49 27.17 50.58 17.60
C ASN A 49 25.84 50.55 18.36
N ASN A 50 25.05 51.63 18.29
CA ASN A 50 23.71 51.71 18.86
C ASN A 50 22.62 51.18 17.90
N ILE A 51 22.98 50.72 16.70
CA ILE A 51 22.04 49.97 15.87
C ILE A 51 21.83 48.64 16.61
N GLU A 52 20.68 48.51 17.27
CA GLU A 52 20.23 47.25 17.84
C GLU A 52 20.34 46.19 16.76
N TYR A 53 21.28 45.26 16.96
CA TYR A 53 21.32 44.05 16.19
C TYR A 53 20.04 43.30 16.56
N ASP A 54 19.06 43.32 15.67
CA ASP A 54 17.86 42.51 15.79
C ASP A 54 18.31 41.05 15.91
N ASN A 55 18.32 40.55 17.15
CA ASN A 55 18.58 39.17 17.51
C ASN A 55 17.43 38.26 17.05
N GLU A 56 16.66 38.63 16.02
CA GLU A 56 15.65 37.77 15.40
C GLU A 56 16.28 36.50 14.79
N LEU A 57 17.59 36.50 14.54
CA LEU A 57 18.33 35.31 14.13
C LEU A 57 18.68 34.36 15.28
N ALA A 58 18.51 34.78 16.55
CA ALA A 58 18.76 33.92 17.70
C ALA A 58 17.72 32.78 17.73
N GLY A 59 18.13 31.60 17.27
CA GLY A 59 17.27 30.41 17.20
C GLY A 59 16.73 30.08 15.80
N LEU A 60 17.08 30.87 14.77
CA LEU A 60 16.82 30.49 13.38
C LEU A 60 17.51 29.16 13.05
N GLU A 61 18.74 28.97 13.53
CA GLU A 61 19.48 27.72 13.41
C GLU A 61 18.67 26.53 13.97
N ARG A 62 18.15 26.66 15.20
CA ARG A 62 17.32 25.62 15.82
C ARG A 62 16.05 25.33 15.00
N LYS A 63 15.39 26.37 14.49
CA LYS A 63 14.15 26.26 13.70
C LYS A 63 14.40 25.59 12.34
N VAL A 64 15.50 25.92 11.68
CA VAL A 64 15.95 25.29 10.42
C VAL A 64 16.34 23.84 10.68
N MET A 65 17.11 23.57 11.74
CA MET A 65 17.57 22.22 12.04
C MET A 65 16.43 21.28 12.44
N TYR A 66 15.42 21.81 13.14
CA TYR A 66 14.18 21.09 13.41
C TYR A 66 13.46 20.73 12.11
N LYS A 67 13.23 21.70 11.21
CA LYS A 67 12.58 21.46 9.90
C LYS A 67 13.31 20.41 9.06
N ILE A 68 14.64 20.45 9.01
CA ILE A 68 15.45 19.48 8.25
C ILE A 68 15.29 18.05 8.82
N LYS A 69 15.34 17.90 10.15
CA LYS A 69 15.16 16.59 10.80
C LYS A 69 13.77 16.00 10.54
N THR A 70 12.72 16.81 10.64
CA THR A 70 11.35 16.36 10.34
C THR A 70 11.13 16.03 8.87
N ALA A 71 11.75 16.77 7.94
CA ALA A 71 11.62 16.47 6.51
C ALA A 71 12.28 15.13 6.15
N ARG A 72 13.48 14.85 6.70
CA ARG A 72 14.18 13.57 6.47
C ARG A 72 13.44 12.37 7.06
N SER A 73 12.76 12.50 8.20
CA SER A 73 12.04 11.38 8.81
C SER A 73 10.77 11.01 8.04
N VAL A 74 10.06 11.99 7.48
CA VAL A 74 8.88 11.75 6.64
C VAL A 74 9.27 11.10 5.30
N GLN A 75 10.38 11.53 4.69
CA GLN A 75 10.84 10.97 3.42
C GLN A 75 11.38 9.54 3.56
N ARG A 76 12.08 9.24 4.67
CA ARG A 76 12.57 7.88 4.95
C ARG A 76 11.44 6.87 5.21
N ARG A 77 10.28 7.30 5.71
CA ARG A 77 9.12 6.41 5.93
C ARG A 77 8.36 6.06 4.65
N ARG A 78 8.44 6.86 3.59
CA ARG A 78 7.76 6.60 2.30
C ARG A 78 8.55 5.73 1.32
N GLN A 79 9.86 5.53 1.55
CA GLN A 79 10.73 4.77 0.63
C GLN A 79 11.01 3.33 1.08
N ILE A 80 10.30 2.81 2.10
CA ILE A 80 10.36 1.40 2.49
C ILE A 80 9.20 0.61 1.88
N ILE A 81 8.77 0.98 0.66
CA ILE A 81 8.23 -0.04 -0.24
C ILE A 81 9.46 -0.62 -0.90
N THR A 82 9.98 -1.63 -0.22
CA THR A 82 11.20 -2.33 -0.51
C THR A 82 11.15 -2.89 -1.93
N ILE A 83 12.03 -2.40 -2.80
CA ILE A 83 12.39 -2.98 -4.10
C ILE A 83 12.39 -4.53 -4.08
N PRO A 84 12.86 -5.24 -3.03
CA PRO A 84 12.79 -6.70 -3.02
C PRO A 84 11.37 -7.29 -2.98
N SER A 85 10.35 -6.57 -2.49
CA SER A 85 8.97 -7.07 -2.49
C SER A 85 8.39 -7.18 -3.90
N VAL A 86 8.65 -6.18 -4.75
CA VAL A 86 8.19 -6.19 -6.15
C VAL A 86 8.92 -7.27 -6.96
N VAL A 87 10.22 -7.44 -6.73
CA VAL A 87 11.02 -8.49 -7.38
C VAL A 87 10.56 -9.89 -6.95
N CYS A 88 10.28 -10.11 -5.66
CA CYS A 88 9.73 -11.38 -5.18
C CYS A 88 8.35 -11.68 -5.80
N PHE A 89 7.47 -10.68 -5.90
CA PHE A 89 6.16 -10.87 -6.52
C PHE A 89 6.28 -11.28 -8.00
N LEU A 90 7.13 -10.60 -8.76
CA LEU A 90 7.39 -10.94 -10.17
C LEU A 90 7.98 -12.34 -10.34
N LEU A 91 8.91 -12.75 -9.45
CA LEU A 91 9.46 -14.10 -9.47
C LEU A 91 8.42 -15.17 -9.19
N VAL A 92 7.52 -14.95 -8.22
CA VAL A 92 6.43 -15.90 -7.91
C VAL A 92 5.49 -16.05 -9.09
N VAL A 93 5.09 -14.94 -9.72
CA VAL A 93 4.24 -14.97 -10.93
C VAL A 93 4.94 -15.70 -12.07
N PHE A 94 6.23 -15.44 -12.30
CA PHE A 94 7.00 -16.11 -13.33
C PHE A 94 7.10 -17.62 -13.11
N MET A 95 7.36 -18.06 -11.87
CA MET A 95 7.40 -19.48 -11.53
C MET A 95 6.03 -20.14 -11.74
N LEU A 96 4.94 -19.52 -11.28
CA LEU A 96 3.59 -20.05 -11.51
C LEU A 96 3.26 -20.21 -13.00
N SER A 97 3.64 -19.23 -13.83
CA SER A 97 3.43 -19.29 -15.28
C SER A 97 4.24 -20.42 -15.94
N LEU A 98 5.48 -20.66 -15.50
CA LEU A 98 6.29 -21.77 -16.01
C LEU A 98 5.72 -23.14 -15.64
N PHE A 99 5.12 -23.28 -14.46
CA PHE A 99 4.54 -24.54 -14.01
C PHE A 99 3.11 -24.76 -14.49
N ALA A 100 2.39 -23.71 -14.90
CA ALA A 100 1.01 -23.82 -15.37
C ALA A 100 0.90 -24.68 -16.64
N GLU A 101 1.70 -24.41 -17.68
CA GLU A 101 1.64 -25.17 -18.93
C GLU A 101 1.86 -26.69 -18.78
N PRO A 102 2.92 -27.18 -18.11
CA PRO A 102 3.12 -28.62 -17.94
C PRO A 102 2.03 -29.25 -17.07
N LEU A 103 1.52 -28.55 -16.04
CA LEU A 103 0.42 -29.04 -15.21
C LEU A 103 -0.87 -29.21 -16.02
N PHE A 104 -1.23 -28.22 -16.84
CA PHE A 104 -2.44 -28.31 -17.67
C PHE A 104 -2.32 -29.44 -18.69
N ASN A 105 -1.15 -29.65 -19.28
CA ASN A 105 -0.94 -30.75 -20.22
C ASN A 105 -1.12 -32.12 -19.56
N VAL A 106 -0.51 -32.36 -18.40
CA VAL A 106 -0.65 -33.63 -17.67
C VAL A 106 -2.10 -33.88 -17.24
N ILE A 107 -2.77 -32.86 -16.70
CA ILE A 107 -4.18 -32.97 -16.29
C ILE A 107 -5.07 -33.27 -17.50
N SER A 108 -4.82 -32.62 -18.65
CA SER A 108 -5.62 -32.83 -19.87
C SER A 108 -5.49 -34.24 -20.43
N ILE A 109 -4.32 -34.88 -20.31
CA ILE A 109 -4.08 -36.26 -20.74
C ILE A 109 -4.84 -37.21 -19.82
N GLY A 110 -4.70 -37.05 -18.50
CA GLY A 110 -5.42 -37.87 -17.53
C GLY A 110 -6.94 -37.72 -17.65
N TYR A 111 -7.43 -36.51 -17.93
CA TYR A 111 -8.86 -36.27 -18.13
C TYR A 111 -9.40 -36.98 -19.37
N LYS A 112 -8.63 -37.01 -20.48
CA LYS A 112 -9.03 -37.73 -21.70
C LYS A 112 -9.11 -39.25 -21.49
N GLU A 113 -8.12 -39.84 -20.83
CA GLU A 113 -8.11 -41.28 -20.54
C GLU A 113 -9.24 -41.66 -19.57
N TYR A 114 -9.46 -40.86 -18.52
CA TYR A 114 -10.54 -41.10 -17.57
C TYR A 114 -11.92 -40.96 -18.19
N MET A 115 -12.13 -39.93 -19.04
CA MET A 115 -13.40 -39.75 -19.76
C MET A 115 -13.65 -40.85 -20.78
N GLY A 116 -12.61 -41.34 -21.47
CA GLY A 116 -12.74 -42.49 -22.38
C GLY A 116 -13.21 -43.74 -21.64
N PHE A 117 -12.58 -44.05 -20.51
CA PHE A 117 -12.97 -45.19 -19.66
C PHE A 117 -14.40 -45.06 -19.11
N MET A 118 -14.79 -43.89 -18.63
CA MET A 118 -16.15 -43.64 -18.12
C MET A 118 -17.22 -43.70 -19.22
N LEU A 119 -16.92 -43.22 -20.42
CA LEU A 119 -17.87 -43.25 -21.54
C LEU A 119 -18.05 -44.66 -22.10
N ASP A 120 -16.96 -45.41 -22.31
CA ASP A 120 -17.03 -46.78 -22.81
C ASP A 120 -17.63 -47.73 -21.77
N GLY A 121 -17.18 -47.64 -20.51
CA GLY A 121 -17.77 -48.42 -19.42
C GLY A 121 -19.22 -48.03 -19.12
N GLY A 122 -19.57 -46.75 -19.24
CA GLY A 122 -20.94 -46.27 -19.10
C GLY A 122 -21.87 -46.74 -20.21
N LEU A 123 -21.38 -46.80 -21.46
CA LEU A 123 -22.12 -47.32 -22.61
C LEU A 123 -22.41 -48.82 -22.46
N GLU A 124 -21.44 -49.61 -21.99
CA GLU A 124 -21.61 -51.04 -21.76
C GLU A 124 -22.67 -51.32 -20.67
N ILE A 125 -22.58 -50.62 -19.55
CA ILE A 125 -23.57 -50.70 -18.45
C ILE A 125 -24.96 -50.28 -18.94
N MET A 126 -25.05 -49.18 -19.69
CA MET A 126 -26.33 -48.70 -20.20
C MET A 126 -26.96 -49.68 -21.18
N ASN A 127 -26.15 -50.34 -22.00
CA ASN A 127 -26.64 -51.35 -22.95
C ASN A 127 -27.09 -52.63 -22.23
N GLU A 128 -26.36 -53.07 -21.19
CA GLU A 128 -26.77 -54.19 -20.34
C GLU A 128 -28.10 -53.92 -19.62
N PHE A 129 -28.28 -52.70 -19.08
CA PHE A 129 -29.54 -52.27 -18.47
C PHE A 129 -30.69 -52.22 -19.48
N LYS A 130 -30.42 -51.77 -20.71
CA LYS A 130 -31.45 -51.70 -21.77
C LYS A 130 -32.03 -53.08 -22.08
N TRP A 131 -31.19 -54.10 -22.25
CA TRP A 131 -31.66 -55.46 -22.53
C TRP A 131 -32.34 -56.09 -21.32
N LYS A 132 -31.81 -55.92 -20.11
CA LYS A 132 -32.47 -56.36 -18.87
C LYS A 132 -33.84 -55.71 -18.66
N ALA A 133 -34.00 -54.43 -19.00
CA ALA A 133 -35.29 -53.75 -18.89
C ALA A 133 -36.32 -54.28 -19.90
N ILE A 134 -35.88 -54.59 -21.13
CA ILE A 134 -36.73 -55.20 -22.15
C ILE A 134 -37.19 -56.60 -21.69
N ASP A 135 -36.28 -57.42 -21.16
CA ASP A 135 -36.62 -58.74 -20.63
C ASP A 135 -37.61 -58.66 -19.46
N ILE A 136 -37.45 -57.68 -18.55
CA ILE A 136 -38.40 -57.47 -17.44
C ILE A 136 -39.78 -57.06 -17.96
N ILE A 137 -39.85 -56.20 -18.98
CA ILE A 137 -41.11 -55.75 -19.57
C ILE A 137 -41.81 -56.91 -20.28
N GLU A 138 -41.08 -57.72 -21.03
CA GLU A 138 -41.63 -58.92 -21.70
C GLU A 138 -42.08 -59.97 -20.67
N MET A 139 -41.32 -60.14 -19.58
CA MET A 139 -41.73 -61.00 -18.47
C MET A 139 -42.99 -60.47 -17.77
N LEU A 140 -43.16 -59.15 -17.67
CA LEU A 140 -44.35 -58.52 -17.11
C LEU A 140 -45.57 -58.65 -18.04
N GLU A 141 -45.36 -58.60 -19.36
CA GLU A 141 -46.41 -58.69 -20.38
C GLU A 141 -46.91 -60.14 -20.55
N THR A 142 -46.03 -61.13 -20.43
CA THR A 142 -46.37 -62.56 -20.47
C THR A 142 -47.07 -63.04 -19.20
N MET A 143 -46.82 -62.37 -18.07
CA MET A 143 -47.56 -62.57 -16.83
C MET A 143 -48.91 -61.84 -16.91
N LYS A 144 -50.01 -62.57 -17.16
CA LYS A 144 -51.42 -62.10 -17.16
C LYS A 144 -51.84 -61.45 -15.82
N PHE A 145 -51.27 -60.30 -15.48
CA PHE A 145 -51.40 -59.61 -14.19
C PHE A 145 -52.55 -58.59 -14.14
N THR A 146 -53.36 -58.50 -15.19
CA THR A 146 -54.53 -57.61 -15.22
C THR A 146 -55.54 -57.96 -14.11
N GLY A 147 -55.63 -59.22 -13.68
CA GLY A 147 -56.51 -59.64 -12.59
C GLY A 147 -55.97 -59.31 -11.19
N ILE A 148 -54.69 -59.56 -10.92
CA ILE A 148 -54.10 -59.39 -9.57
C ILE A 148 -53.92 -57.90 -9.23
N PHE A 149 -53.51 -57.09 -10.20
CA PHE A 149 -53.39 -55.64 -9.99
C PHE A 149 -54.74 -54.98 -9.74
N ALA A 150 -55.80 -55.40 -10.44
CA ALA A 150 -57.16 -54.94 -10.18
C ALA A 150 -57.63 -55.31 -8.77
N CYS A 151 -57.34 -56.52 -8.29
CA CYS A 151 -57.64 -56.94 -6.92
C CYS A 151 -56.89 -56.11 -5.87
N MET A 152 -55.59 -55.84 -6.08
CA MET A 152 -54.80 -54.98 -5.19
C MET A 152 -55.35 -53.54 -5.13
N ILE A 153 -55.71 -52.96 -6.29
CA ILE A 153 -56.30 -51.61 -6.36
C ILE A 153 -57.67 -51.57 -5.66
N LEU A 154 -58.49 -52.61 -5.79
CA LEU A 154 -59.78 -52.70 -5.10
C LEU A 154 -59.61 -52.84 -3.58
N ILE A 155 -58.65 -53.64 -3.11
CA ILE A 155 -58.38 -53.82 -1.69
C ILE A 155 -57.90 -52.50 -1.07
N VAL A 156 -56.95 -51.81 -1.72
CA VAL A 156 -56.42 -50.53 -1.22
C VAL A 156 -57.51 -49.45 -1.19
N ASN A 157 -58.34 -49.34 -2.23
CA ASN A 157 -59.44 -48.38 -2.25
C ASN A 157 -60.55 -48.73 -1.25
N GLY A 158 -60.85 -50.02 -1.05
CA GLY A 158 -61.84 -50.48 -0.06
C GLY A 158 -61.42 -50.14 1.38
N ILE A 159 -60.14 -50.33 1.71
CA ILE A 159 -59.56 -49.94 3.01
C ILE A 159 -59.62 -48.42 3.19
N TYR A 160 -59.28 -47.65 2.14
CA TYR A 160 -59.32 -46.19 2.20
C TYR A 160 -60.75 -45.66 2.43
N PHE A 161 -61.74 -46.26 1.76
CA PHE A 161 -63.15 -45.89 1.91
C PHE A 161 -63.69 -46.18 3.32
N THR A 162 -63.37 -47.35 3.88
CA THR A 162 -63.81 -47.74 5.23
C THR A 162 -63.19 -46.89 6.34
N VAL A 163 -61.92 -46.46 6.17
CA VAL A 163 -61.29 -45.52 7.11
C VAL A 163 -61.92 -44.12 7.01
N LYS A 164 -62.27 -43.66 5.81
CA LYS A 164 -62.92 -42.37 5.59
C LYS A 164 -64.35 -42.33 6.13
N SER A 165 -65.14 -43.39 5.96
CA SER A 165 -66.52 -43.45 6.47
C SER A 165 -66.61 -43.51 8.00
N ARG A 166 -65.67 -44.20 8.68
CA ARG A 166 -65.58 -44.16 10.16
C ARG A 166 -65.30 -42.76 10.72
N LYS A 167 -64.51 -41.94 10.02
CA LYS A 167 -64.22 -40.56 10.45
C LYS A 167 -65.42 -39.62 10.35
N ILE A 168 -66.40 -39.94 9.49
CA ILE A 168 -67.61 -39.12 9.30
C ILE A 168 -68.69 -39.51 10.33
N ALA A 169 -68.81 -40.79 10.67
CA ALA A 169 -69.78 -41.27 11.66
C ALA A 169 -69.48 -40.83 13.11
N HIS A 170 -68.24 -40.47 13.43
CA HIS A 170 -67.84 -39.98 14.76
C HIS A 170 -68.03 -38.47 14.96
N LYS A 171 -68.55 -37.77 13.94
CA LYS A 171 -68.70 -36.31 13.90
C LYS A 171 -70.16 -35.83 13.75
N VAL A 172 -71.12 -36.73 13.95
CA VAL A 172 -72.57 -36.46 13.97
C VAL A 172 -73.11 -36.82 15.34
#